data_AF-A0A2V8MKJ7-F1
#
_entry.id   AF-A0A2V8MKJ7-F1
#
_cell.length_a   1.000
_cell.length_b   1.000
_cell.length_c   1.000
_cell.angle_alpha   90.00
_cell.angle_beta   90.00
_cell.angle_gamma   90.00
#
_symmetry.space_group_name_H-M   'P 1'
#
loop_
_entity.id
_entity.type
_entity.pdbx_description
1 polymer ?
#
loop_
_entity_poly.entity_id
_entity_poly.type
_entity_poly.pdbx_seq_one_letter_code
_entity_poly.pdbx_strand_id
1 'polypeptide(L)'
;MKHHNALLMANHGAVAYGSDLWQAFDRLETLEHTAKIAILSRVLGGSRNLSPEAIEKLINVRESAGYLDQGARCQACGYLHETSLACPTGDRPISRSASSSTSNGAGRVSLTREELVELLSEAARLKDS
;
A
#
# COMPACT_ATOMS: atom_id res chain seq x y z
N MET A 1 6.17 -6.77 8.82
CA MET A 1 4.89 -6.41 8.20
C MET A 1 3.90 -6.05 9.30
N LYS A 2 3.95 -4.82 9.80
CA LYS A 2 3.42 -4.50 11.15
C LYS A 2 1.90 -4.23 11.19
N HIS A 3 1.25 -4.02 10.04
CA HIS A 3 -0.14 -3.52 9.99
C HIS A 3 -0.99 -4.14 8.88
N HIS A 4 -0.70 -5.37 8.46
CA HIS A 4 -1.55 -6.10 7.50
C HIS A 4 -1.74 -7.52 8.03
N ASN A 5 -2.83 -8.18 7.64
CA ASN A 5 -3.10 -9.57 8.01
C ASN A 5 -2.97 -10.54 6.82
N ALA A 6 -2.88 -9.99 5.61
CA ALA A 6 -2.72 -10.72 4.36
C ALA A 6 -1.99 -9.89 3.30
N LEU A 7 -1.40 -10.56 2.33
CA LEU A 7 -0.64 -9.99 1.22
C LEU A 7 -1.11 -10.57 -0.10
N LEU A 8 -1.26 -9.70 -1.09
CA LEU A 8 -1.45 -10.08 -2.48
C LEU A 8 -0.08 -10.11 -3.18
N MET A 9 0.18 -11.19 -3.89
CA MET A 9 1.39 -11.41 -4.69
C MET A 9 1.01 -11.35 -6.16
N ALA A 10 1.54 -10.35 -6.86
CA ALA A 10 1.31 -10.19 -8.28
C ALA A 10 1.69 -11.46 -9.04
N ASN A 11 0.75 -11.97 -9.86
CA ASN A 11 0.91 -13.19 -10.65
C ASN A 11 1.20 -14.47 -9.85
N HIS A 12 0.84 -14.53 -8.56
CA HIS A 12 1.04 -15.73 -7.73
C HIS A 12 -0.20 -16.09 -6.91
N GLY A 13 -0.78 -15.13 -6.20
CA GLY A 13 -1.91 -15.40 -5.32
C GLY A 13 -1.89 -14.54 -4.07
N ALA A 14 -2.29 -15.12 -2.94
CA ALA A 14 -2.36 -14.42 -1.67
C ALA A 14 -1.76 -15.25 -0.53
N VAL A 15 -1.25 -14.56 0.50
CA VAL A 15 -0.76 -15.17 1.74
C VAL A 15 -1.44 -14.46 2.90
N ALA A 16 -2.08 -15.22 3.80
CA ALA A 16 -2.64 -14.72 5.05
C ALA A 16 -1.93 -15.38 6.25
N TYR A 17 -1.85 -14.67 7.36
CA TYR A 17 -1.27 -15.19 8.60
C TYR A 17 -2.12 -14.80 9.80
N GLY A 18 -2.04 -15.56 10.88
CA GLY A 18 -2.77 -15.36 12.12
C GLY A 18 -2.05 -15.99 13.31
N SER A 19 -2.60 -15.82 14.52
CA SER A 19 -2.11 -16.47 15.75
C SER A 19 -2.15 -17.99 15.67
N ASP A 20 -3.05 -18.52 14.86
CA ASP A 20 -3.34 -19.93 14.68
C ASP A 20 -3.84 -20.18 13.25
N LEU A 21 -3.93 -21.45 12.87
CA LEU A 21 -4.32 -21.85 11.51
C LEU A 21 -5.75 -21.42 11.17
N TRP A 22 -6.67 -21.45 12.12
CA TRP A 22 -8.06 -21.06 11.90
C TRP A 22 -8.16 -19.57 11.59
N GLN A 23 -7.48 -18.73 12.39
CA GLN A 23 -7.42 -17.31 12.12
C GLN A 23 -6.78 -16.99 10.76
N ALA A 24 -5.71 -17.69 10.39
CA ALA A 24 -5.10 -17.52 9.07
C ALA A 24 -6.05 -17.93 7.93
N PHE A 25 -6.80 -19.02 8.12
CA PHE A 25 -7.81 -19.50 7.18
C PHE A 25 -8.97 -18.52 7.03
N ASP A 26 -9.56 -18.03 8.12
CA ASP A 26 -10.67 -17.06 8.11
C ASP A 26 -10.26 -15.76 7.40
N ARG A 27 -9.02 -15.30 7.62
CA ARG A 27 -8.44 -14.13 6.94
C ARG A 27 -8.29 -14.37 5.44
N LEU A 28 -7.87 -15.57 5.05
CA LEU A 28 -7.75 -15.94 3.63
C LEU A 28 -9.12 -16.03 2.95
N GLU A 29 -10.12 -16.62 3.61
CA GLU A 29 -11.49 -16.70 3.11
C GLU A 29 -12.09 -15.30 2.91
N THR A 30 -11.91 -14.41 3.90
CA THR A 30 -12.35 -13.02 3.82
C THR A 30 -11.70 -12.30 2.63
N LEU A 31 -10.40 -12.54 2.40
CA LEU A 31 -9.68 -11.95 1.28
C LEU A 31 -10.22 -12.46 -0.06
N GLU A 32 -10.40 -13.77 -0.22
CA GLU A 32 -10.91 -14.38 -1.46
C GLU A 32 -12.33 -13.87 -1.77
N HIS A 33 -13.20 -13.85 -0.77
CA HIS A 33 -14.56 -13.36 -0.92
C HIS A 33 -14.58 -11.87 -1.33
N THR A 34 -13.75 -11.05 -0.70
CA THR A 34 -13.63 -9.62 -1.03
C THR A 34 -13.08 -9.42 -2.45
N ALA A 35 -12.07 -10.20 -2.85
CA ALA A 35 -11.50 -10.15 -4.20
C ALA A 35 -12.55 -10.51 -5.26
N LYS A 36 -13.37 -11.55 -5.00
CA LYS A 36 -14.47 -11.94 -5.87
C LYS A 36 -15.50 -10.82 -6.03
N ILE A 37 -15.93 -10.19 -4.92
CA ILE A 37 -16.84 -9.04 -4.98
C ILE A 37 -16.21 -7.89 -5.78
N ALA A 38 -14.95 -7.57 -5.54
CA ALA A 38 -14.26 -6.49 -6.23
C ALA A 38 -14.20 -6.72 -7.75
N ILE A 39 -13.85 -7.93 -8.19
CA ILE A 39 -13.81 -8.31 -9.60
C ILE A 39 -15.21 -8.23 -10.22
N LEU A 40 -16.22 -8.83 -9.58
CA LEU A 40 -17.60 -8.81 -10.07
C LEU A 40 -18.15 -7.39 -10.15
N SER A 41 -17.90 -6.55 -9.15
CA SER A 41 -18.34 -5.16 -9.14
C SER A 41 -17.74 -4.37 -10.30
N ARG A 42 -16.47 -4.60 -10.64
CA ARG A 42 -15.81 -3.97 -11.79
C ARG A 42 -16.44 -4.39 -13.12
N VAL A 43 -16.80 -5.67 -13.26
CA VAL A 43 -17.51 -6.18 -14.46
C VAL A 43 -18.90 -5.54 -14.59
N LEU A 44 -19.57 -5.25 -13.47
CA LEU A 44 -20.91 -4.66 -13.43
C LEU A 44 -20.94 -3.12 -13.56
N GLY A 45 -19.81 -2.47 -13.85
CA GLY A 45 -19.73 -1.01 -14.03
C GLY A 45 -19.08 -0.24 -12.88
N GLY A 46 -18.44 -0.94 -11.94
CA GLY A 46 -17.69 -0.37 -10.82
C GLY A 46 -18.39 -0.50 -9.47
N SER A 47 -17.61 -0.45 -8.39
CA SER A 47 -18.13 -0.47 -7.02
C SER A 47 -18.60 0.92 -6.58
N ARG A 48 -19.75 0.98 -5.89
CA ARG A 48 -20.15 2.16 -5.13
C ARG A 48 -19.40 2.16 -3.79
N ASN A 49 -18.30 2.88 -3.74
CA ASN A 49 -17.49 2.97 -2.53
C ASN A 49 -18.25 3.67 -1.39
N LEU A 50 -17.93 3.31 -0.16
CA LEU A 50 -18.49 3.96 1.03
C LEU A 50 -17.99 5.40 1.12
N SER A 51 -18.85 6.31 1.57
CA SER A 51 -18.44 7.68 1.85
C SER A 51 -17.45 7.72 3.02
N PRO A 52 -16.56 8.73 3.07
CA PRO A 52 -15.61 8.90 4.18
C PRO A 52 -16.29 8.89 5.55
N GLU A 53 -17.44 9.59 5.67
CA GLU A 53 -18.24 9.64 6.90
C GLU A 53 -18.79 8.27 7.32
N ALA A 54 -19.22 7.44 6.36
CA ALA A 54 -19.72 6.11 6.66
C ALA A 54 -18.59 5.21 7.19
N ILE A 55 -17.39 5.37 6.64
CA ILE A 55 -16.20 4.62 7.06
C ILE A 55 -15.76 5.03 8.45
N GLU A 56 -15.74 6.32 8.74
CA GLU A 56 -15.44 6.83 10.08
C GLU A 56 -16.42 6.27 11.12
N LYS A 57 -17.72 6.27 10.81
CA LYS A 57 -18.74 5.64 11.66
C LYS A 57 -18.47 4.14 11.88
N LEU A 58 -18.13 3.41 10.82
CA LEU A 58 -17.78 1.98 10.89
C LEU A 58 -16.54 1.72 11.76
N ILE A 59 -15.52 2.57 11.67
CA ILE A 59 -14.31 2.48 12.50
C ILE A 59 -14.69 2.71 13.97
N ASN A 60 -15.42 3.78 14.27
CA ASN A 60 -15.84 4.11 15.64
C ASN A 60 -16.69 3.01 16.27
N VAL A 61 -17.58 2.37 15.48
CA VAL A 61 -18.39 1.23 15.94
C VAL A 61 -17.52 0.01 16.24
N ARG A 62 -16.51 -0.28 15.41
CA ARG A 62 -15.58 -1.41 15.68
C ARG A 62 -14.73 -1.15 16.92
N GLU A 63 -14.35 0.09 17.17
CA GLU A 63 -13.60 0.48 18.38
C GLU A 63 -14.44 0.32 19.64
N SER A 64 -15.66 0.88 19.66
CA SER A 64 -16.54 0.79 20.83
C SER A 64 -16.96 -0.64 21.14
N ALA A 65 -17.07 -1.49 20.13
CA ALA A 65 -17.38 -2.91 20.27
C ALA A 65 -16.16 -3.78 20.62
N GLY A 66 -14.95 -3.21 20.71
CA GLY A 66 -13.73 -3.95 21.06
C GLY A 66 -13.14 -4.83 19.95
N TYR A 67 -13.58 -4.65 18.70
CA TYR A 67 -13.10 -5.40 17.53
C TYR A 67 -11.91 -4.73 16.81
N LEU A 68 -11.50 -3.54 17.26
CA LEU A 68 -10.36 -2.81 16.70
C LEU A 68 -9.29 -2.61 17.78
N ASP A 69 -8.20 -3.39 17.70
CA ASP A 69 -7.02 -3.14 18.52
C ASP A 69 -6.20 -1.94 17.96
N GLN A 70 -5.25 -1.45 18.77
CA GLN A 70 -4.43 -0.29 18.42
C GLN A 70 -3.58 -0.50 17.14
N GLY A 71 -3.31 -1.76 16.77
CA GLY A 71 -2.66 -2.13 15.52
C GLY A 71 -3.62 -2.26 14.33
N ALA A 72 -4.87 -2.63 14.58
CA ALA A 72 -5.98 -2.79 13.63
C ALA A 72 -6.42 -1.45 13.05
N ARG A 73 -6.34 -0.37 13.84
CA ARG A 73 -6.59 1.00 13.35
C ARG A 73 -5.58 1.41 12.26
N CYS A 74 -4.34 0.91 12.33
CA CYS A 74 -3.32 1.12 11.30
C CYS A 74 -3.53 0.21 10.07
N GLN A 75 -4.27 -0.90 10.18
CA GLN A 75 -4.65 -1.72 9.02
C GLN A 75 -5.62 -1.00 8.07
N ALA A 76 -6.38 -0.03 8.60
CA ALA A 76 -7.23 0.86 7.83
C ALA A 76 -6.46 2.04 7.16
N CYS A 77 -5.15 2.19 7.40
CA CYS A 77 -4.40 3.38 6.95
C CYS A 77 -4.34 3.54 5.42
N GLY A 78 -4.54 2.46 4.66
CA GLY A 78 -4.61 2.51 3.20
C GLY A 78 -5.80 3.33 2.69
N TYR A 79 -6.93 3.30 3.40
CA TYR A 79 -8.15 4.07 3.05
C TYR A 79 -8.17 5.43 3.74
N LEU A 80 -7.69 5.52 4.99
CA LEU A 80 -7.70 6.75 5.80
C LEU A 80 -6.91 7.91 5.14
N HIS A 81 -5.88 7.60 4.33
CA HIS A 81 -5.06 8.63 3.68
C HIS A 81 -5.74 9.28 2.47
N GLU A 82 -6.55 8.55 1.69
CA GLU A 82 -7.38 9.13 0.62
C GLU A 82 -8.45 10.08 1.19
N THR A 83 -8.76 9.94 2.48
CA THR A 83 -9.74 10.75 3.21
C THR A 83 -9.13 11.71 4.24
N SER A 84 -7.80 11.93 4.22
CA SER A 84 -7.08 12.86 5.13
C SER A 84 -7.25 12.59 6.63
N LEU A 85 -7.41 11.34 7.05
CA LEU A 85 -7.50 10.93 8.46
C LEU A 85 -6.13 10.44 8.97
N ALA A 86 -5.65 11.00 10.08
CA ALA A 86 -4.33 10.71 10.63
C ALA A 86 -4.28 9.38 11.41
N CYS A 87 -3.24 8.56 11.15
CA CYS A 87 -2.95 7.36 11.92
C CYS A 87 -1.89 7.68 12.99
N PRO A 88 -2.12 7.34 14.28
CA PRO A 88 -1.18 7.66 15.36
C PRO A 88 0.15 6.89 15.30
N THR A 89 0.23 5.81 14.51
CA THR A 89 1.41 4.95 14.45
C THR A 89 2.52 5.46 13.53
N GLY A 90 2.25 6.42 12.63
CA GLY A 90 3.27 7.09 11.80
C GLY A 90 4.05 6.23 10.78
N ASP A 91 4.03 4.90 10.92
CA ASP A 91 4.90 3.98 10.21
C ASP A 91 4.21 3.33 8.99
N ARG A 92 3.93 4.14 7.95
CA ARG A 92 3.86 3.60 6.58
C ARG A 92 4.55 4.56 5.61
N PRO A 93 5.40 4.07 4.69
CA PRO A 93 5.97 4.92 3.66
C PRO A 93 4.85 5.58 2.86
N ILE A 94 4.96 6.90 2.72
CA ILE A 94 4.10 7.78 1.92
C ILE A 94 3.81 7.09 0.58
N SER A 95 2.52 6.88 0.29
CA SER A 95 2.10 6.43 -1.04
C SER A 95 2.63 7.46 -2.04
N ARG A 96 3.45 7.03 -2.99
CA ARG A 96 4.03 7.87 -4.04
C ARG A 96 2.95 8.28 -5.04
N SER A 97 1.98 9.06 -4.58
CA SER A 97 1.04 9.79 -5.40
C SER A 97 1.56 11.22 -5.46
N ALA A 98 2.21 11.53 -6.57
CA ALA A 98 2.63 12.85 -7.07
C ALA A 98 2.61 14.03 -6.08
N SER A 99 3.82 14.57 -5.85
CA SER A 99 4.18 15.95 -5.46
C SER A 99 4.77 16.17 -4.05
N SER A 100 5.81 17.02 -4.05
CA SER A 100 6.60 17.62 -2.97
C SER A 100 7.59 16.74 -2.17
N SER A 101 8.80 16.63 -2.73
CA SER A 101 10.09 16.97 -2.10
C SER A 101 10.26 16.89 -0.58
N THR A 102 11.11 15.98 -0.08
CA THR A 102 12.36 16.36 0.62
C THR A 102 13.38 15.20 0.71
N SER A 103 14.60 15.52 0.26
CA SER A 103 15.94 15.02 0.64
C SER A 103 16.11 13.63 1.29
N ASN A 104 16.59 12.66 0.52
CA ASN A 104 17.97 12.15 0.63
C ASN A 104 18.24 11.13 -0.50
N GLY A 105 19.06 11.52 -1.48
CA GLY A 105 19.56 10.63 -2.55
C GLY A 105 18.93 10.75 -3.96
N ALA A 106 18.17 11.81 -4.26
CA ALA A 106 17.43 11.92 -5.52
C ALA A 106 17.84 13.15 -6.35
N GLY A 107 19.04 13.12 -6.93
CA GLY A 107 19.39 14.02 -8.03
C GLY A 107 18.92 13.42 -9.35
N ARG A 108 17.84 13.95 -9.96
CA ARG A 108 17.60 13.71 -11.39
C ARG A 108 18.52 14.63 -12.15
N VAL A 109 19.58 14.08 -12.76
CA VAL A 109 20.47 14.83 -13.64
C VAL A 109 19.97 14.66 -15.07
N SER A 110 19.69 15.77 -15.76
CA SER A 110 19.37 15.77 -17.20
C SER A 110 20.63 16.14 -17.98
N LEU A 111 21.01 15.28 -18.91
CA LEU A 111 22.13 15.49 -19.83
C LEU A 111 21.60 15.46 -21.26
N THR A 112 22.27 16.16 -22.15
CA THR A 112 22.09 15.94 -23.59
C THR A 112 22.64 14.57 -23.98
N ARG A 113 22.24 14.07 -25.15
CA ARG A 113 22.68 12.75 -25.63
C ARG A 113 24.20 12.73 -25.79
N GLU A 114 24.76 13.84 -26.21
CA GLU A 114 26.19 14.05 -26.48
C GLU A 114 27.01 13.97 -25.19
N GLU A 115 26.61 14.71 -24.15
CA GLU A 115 27.28 14.71 -22.84
C GLU A 115 27.24 13.34 -22.14
N LEU A 116 26.13 12.62 -22.29
CA LEU A 116 25.99 11.27 -21.72
C LEU A 116 26.95 10.28 -22.39
N VAL A 117 27.14 10.39 -23.71
CA VAL A 117 28.04 9.50 -24.47
C VAL A 117 29.50 9.76 -24.10
N GLU A 118 29.87 11.03 -23.90
CA GLU A 118 31.24 11.41 -23.49
C GLU A 118 31.60 10.81 -22.11
N LEU A 119 30.72 10.97 -21.12
CA LEU A 119 30.92 10.43 -19.76
C LEU A 119 31.04 8.91 -19.74
N LEU A 120 30.23 8.20 -20.53
CA LEU A 120 30.32 6.74 -20.64
C LEU A 120 31.64 6.29 -21.29
N SER A 121 32.13 7.05 -22.27
CA SER A 121 33.40 6.75 -22.93
C SER A 121 34.61 6.95 -22.00
N GLU A 122 34.55 7.93 -21.11
CA GLU A 122 35.61 8.21 -20.14
C GLU A 122 35.62 7.14 -19.03
N ALA A 123 34.46 6.75 -18.53
CA ALA A 123 34.32 5.67 -17.55
C ALA A 123 34.79 4.31 -18.10
N ALA A 124 34.59 4.04 -19.39
CA ALA A 124 35.07 2.81 -20.02
C ALA A 124 36.61 2.73 -20.06
N ARG A 125 37.30 3.84 -20.35
CA ARG A 125 38.77 3.90 -20.37
C ARG A 125 39.39 3.66 -19.00
N LEU A 126 38.73 4.13 -17.94
CA LEU A 126 39.15 3.91 -16.55
C LEU A 126 39.01 2.46 -16.08
N LYS A 127 38.22 1.65 -16.78
CA LYS A 127 37.99 0.24 -16.44
C LYS A 127 38.97 -0.72 -17.13
N ASP A 128 39.66 -0.23 -18.17
CA ASP A 128 40.67 -0.97 -18.93
C ASP A 128 42.12 -0.64 -18.48
N SER A 129 42.28 0.06 -17.35
CA SER A 129 43.56 0.28 -16.64
C SER A 129 43.57 -0.45 -15.30
#